data_AF-A0A957ZMD5-F1
#
_entry.id   AF-A0A957ZMD5-F1
#
_cell.length_a   1.000
_cell.length_b   1.000
_cell.length_c   1.000
_cell.angle_alpha   90.00
_cell.angle_beta   90.00
_cell.angle_gamma   90.00
#
_symmetry.space_group_name_H-M   'P 1'
#
loop_
_entity.id
_entity.type
_entity.pdbx_description
1 polymer ?
#
loop_
_entity_poly.entity_id
_entity_poly.type
_entity_poly.pdbx_seq_one_letter_code
_entity_poly.pdbx_strand_id
1 'polypeptide(L)'
;MLEPTGLLCEYRTDPLGIDVANPRLNWRSTSSQRGARQTAWQVVVAADTAALASGPYLWDSGRVEESTSFHHAYGGPPLRSRQRCWWQVRLWDEAGEASPWSAPAWWEMGL
;
A
#
# COMPACT_ATOMS: atom_id res chain seq x y z
N MET A 1 -9.59 -12.58 -10.87
CA MET A 1 -8.83 -11.33 -10.71
C MET A 1 -8.35 -11.23 -9.28
N LEU A 2 -7.13 -10.74 -9.07
CA LEU A 2 -6.63 -10.48 -7.72
C LEU A 2 -7.32 -9.27 -7.12
N GLU A 3 -7.48 -9.31 -5.81
CA GLU A 3 -8.03 -8.22 -5.00
C GLU A 3 -7.12 -7.99 -3.79
N PRO A 4 -6.49 -6.81 -3.66
CA PRO A 4 -5.77 -6.44 -2.46
C PRO A 4 -6.74 -6.06 -1.33
N THR A 5 -6.62 -6.75 -0.20
CA THR A 5 -7.48 -6.55 0.97
C THR A 5 -6.68 -6.54 2.26
N GLY A 6 -7.30 -6.18 3.38
CA GLY A 6 -6.67 -6.28 4.71
C GLY A 6 -5.35 -5.51 4.83
N LEU A 7 -5.34 -4.26 4.37
CA LEU A 7 -4.18 -3.37 4.42
C LEU A 7 -3.81 -3.08 5.88
N LEU A 8 -2.52 -3.21 6.19
CA LEU A 8 -1.96 -2.94 7.52
C LEU A 8 -0.69 -2.10 7.38
N CYS A 9 -0.59 -1.08 8.22
CA CYS A 9 0.65 -0.34 8.45
C CYS A 9 1.19 -0.73 9.83
N GLU A 10 2.45 -1.14 9.91
CA GLU A 10 3.06 -1.62 11.16
C GLU A 10 2.19 -2.67 11.87
N TYR A 11 1.67 -3.63 11.09
CA TYR A 11 0.80 -4.73 11.53
C TYR A 11 -0.53 -4.30 12.16
N ARG A 12 -0.95 -3.05 11.96
CA ARG A 12 -2.20 -2.48 12.49
C ARG A 12 -3.06 -1.89 11.37
N THR A 13 -4.37 -1.96 11.54
CA THR A 13 -5.33 -1.24 10.68
C THR A 13 -5.29 0.23 11.08
N ASP A 14 -5.05 1.10 10.08
CA ASP A 14 -5.17 2.55 10.22
C ASP A 14 -4.53 3.15 11.50
N PRO A 15 -3.24 2.88 11.78
CA PRO A 15 -2.66 3.25 13.07
C PRO A 15 -2.45 4.76 13.19
N LEU A 16 -2.78 5.28 14.37
CA LEU A 16 -2.55 6.66 14.78
C LEU A 16 -1.33 6.75 15.72
N GLY A 17 -0.46 7.71 15.47
CA GLY A 17 0.68 8.03 16.36
C GLY A 17 1.81 7.01 16.28
N ILE A 18 2.25 6.67 15.07
CA ILE A 18 3.42 5.79 14.87
C ILE A 18 4.71 6.60 14.74
N ASP A 19 5.79 6.13 15.34
CA ASP A 19 7.09 6.84 15.33
C ASP A 19 8.14 6.15 14.45
N VAL A 20 7.72 5.12 13.69
CA VAL A 20 8.60 4.40 12.76
C VAL A 20 8.84 5.27 11.53
N ALA A 21 10.09 5.68 11.29
CA ALA A 21 10.45 6.61 10.21
C ALA A 21 10.05 6.12 8.81
N ASN A 22 10.16 4.80 8.56
CA ASN A 22 9.76 4.15 7.32
C ASN A 22 8.75 3.03 7.65
N PRO A 23 7.45 3.36 7.83
CA PRO A 23 6.44 2.40 8.21
C PRO A 23 6.32 1.25 7.20
N ARG A 24 6.13 0.03 7.70
CA ARG A 24 6.00 -1.19 6.92
C ARG A 24 4.56 -1.44 6.55
N LEU A 25 4.34 -1.64 5.26
CA LEU A 25 3.06 -1.86 4.64
C LEU A 25 2.88 -3.35 4.34
N ASN A 26 1.66 -3.82 4.57
CA ASN A 26 1.28 -5.21 4.40
C ASN A 26 -0.14 -5.26 3.84
N TRP A 27 -0.43 -6.27 3.04
CA TRP A 27 -1.76 -6.53 2.51
C TRP A 27 -1.97 -8.03 2.35
N ARG A 28 -3.20 -8.41 2.06
CA ARG A 28 -3.58 -9.75 1.62
C ARG A 28 -3.92 -9.71 0.15
N SER A 29 -3.56 -10.78 -0.56
CA SER A 29 -3.98 -11.02 -1.93
C SER A 29 -5.09 -12.07 -1.90
N THR A 30 -6.28 -11.72 -2.39
CA THR A 30 -7.42 -12.63 -2.47
C THR A 30 -7.89 -12.78 -3.91
N SER A 31 -8.46 -13.93 -4.27
CA SER A 31 -9.11 -14.13 -5.56
C SER A 31 -10.18 -15.20 -5.47
N SER A 32 -11.24 -15.05 -6.28
CA SER A 32 -12.23 -16.11 -6.52
C SER A 32 -11.73 -17.18 -7.50
N GLN A 33 -10.65 -16.90 -8.24
CA GLN A 33 -10.08 -17.83 -9.22
C GLN A 33 -9.07 -18.76 -8.55
N ARG A 34 -9.23 -20.07 -8.77
CA ARG A 34 -8.28 -21.07 -8.28
C ARG A 34 -6.95 -20.92 -9.00
N GLY A 35 -5.87 -20.85 -8.24
CA GLY A 35 -4.50 -20.78 -8.78
C GLY A 35 -4.00 -19.36 -9.05
N ALA A 36 -4.86 -18.34 -8.92
CA ALA A 36 -4.43 -16.95 -9.03
C ALA A 36 -3.42 -16.59 -7.95
N ARG A 37 -2.31 -15.96 -8.34
CA ARG A 37 -1.25 -15.54 -7.42
C ARG A 37 -0.72 -14.16 -7.77
N GLN A 38 -0.36 -13.39 -6.75
CA GLN A 38 0.38 -12.15 -6.94
C GLN A 38 1.76 -12.44 -7.55
N THR A 39 2.12 -11.69 -8.58
CA THR A 39 3.46 -11.70 -9.21
C THR A 39 4.19 -10.38 -9.03
N ALA A 40 3.45 -9.26 -8.99
CA ALA A 40 3.99 -7.94 -8.75
C ALA A 40 3.00 -7.09 -7.93
N TRP A 41 3.48 -5.95 -7.42
CA TRP A 41 2.67 -4.97 -6.70
C TRP A 41 3.13 -3.55 -6.96
N GLN A 42 2.27 -2.58 -6.64
CA GLN A 42 2.58 -1.16 -6.64
C GLN A 42 1.83 -0.51 -5.50
N VAL A 43 2.56 0.25 -4.69
CA VAL A 43 2.02 1.08 -3.62
C VAL A 43 2.12 2.53 -4.03
N VAL A 44 1.04 3.28 -3.80
CA VAL A 44 1.07 4.74 -3.83
C VAL A 44 0.65 5.30 -2.47
N VAL A 45 1.30 6.39 -2.08
CA VAL A 45 1.06 7.10 -0.82
C VAL A 45 0.84 8.57 -1.13
N ALA A 46 -0.18 9.18 -0.53
CA ALA A 46 -0.56 10.57 -0.73
C ALA A 46 -0.94 11.26 0.58
N ALA A 47 -1.04 12.59 0.53
CA ALA A 47 -1.42 13.40 1.70
C ALA A 47 -2.92 13.31 2.04
N ASP A 48 -3.76 13.00 1.05
CA ASP A 48 -5.20 12.86 1.19
C ASP A 48 -5.76 11.87 0.14
N THR A 49 -7.03 11.51 0.27
CA THR A 49 -7.70 10.55 -0.63
C THR A 49 -7.91 11.08 -2.05
N ALA A 50 -7.97 12.40 -2.25
CA ALA A 50 -8.10 12.98 -3.59
C ALA A 50 -6.78 12.86 -4.35
N ALA A 51 -5.67 13.22 -3.70
CA ALA A 51 -4.33 13.02 -4.23
C ALA A 51 -3.96 11.54 -4.38
N LEU A 52 -4.59 10.63 -3.62
CA LEU A 52 -4.38 9.19 -3.80
C LEU A 52 -4.96 8.67 -5.13
N ALA A 53 -5.98 9.31 -5.67
CA ALA A 53 -6.63 8.87 -6.91
C ALA A 53 -5.81 9.19 -8.17
N SER A 54 -5.09 10.32 -8.18
CA SER A 54 -4.41 10.82 -9.39
C SER A 54 -3.12 11.59 -9.14
N GLY A 55 -2.64 11.65 -7.90
CA GLY A 55 -1.48 12.43 -7.48
C GLY A 55 -1.82 13.87 -7.07
N PRO A 56 -0.82 14.63 -6.55
CA PRO A 56 0.58 14.22 -6.43
C PRO A 56 0.80 13.21 -5.29
N TYR A 57 1.58 12.17 -5.57
CA TYR A 57 1.96 11.18 -4.57
C TYR A 57 3.15 11.64 -3.74
N LEU A 58 3.11 11.37 -2.44
CA LEU A 58 4.29 11.43 -1.56
C LEU A 58 5.28 10.34 -1.93
N TRP A 59 4.78 9.18 -2.35
CA TRP A 59 5.58 8.06 -2.80
C TRP A 59 4.79 7.22 -3.79
N ASP A 60 5.46 6.78 -4.85
CA ASP A 60 5.00 5.75 -5.76
C ASP A 60 6.15 4.75 -5.90
N SER A 61 5.91 3.49 -5.54
CA SER A 61 6.92 2.44 -5.66
C SER A 61 7.23 2.10 -7.12
N GLY A 62 6.36 2.48 -8.05
CA GLY A 62 6.26 1.83 -9.35
C GLY A 62 5.84 0.37 -9.22
N ARG A 63 5.85 -0.35 -10.34
CA ARG A 63 5.64 -1.80 -10.34
C ARG A 63 6.90 -2.51 -9.83
N VAL A 64 6.75 -3.29 -8.75
CA VAL A 64 7.80 -4.11 -8.15
C VAL A 64 7.50 -5.58 -8.43
N GLU A 65 8.42 -6.28 -9.10
CA GLU A 65 8.32 -7.70 -9.48
C GLU A 65 8.57 -8.62 -8.28
N GLU A 66 7.69 -8.59 -7.29
CA GLU A 66 7.74 -9.44 -6.11
C GLU A 66 6.35 -10.00 -5.75
N SER A 67 6.31 -11.25 -5.30
CA SER A 67 5.07 -11.91 -4.85
C SER A 67 4.79 -11.77 -3.36
N THR A 68 5.72 -11.18 -2.60
CA THR A 68 5.57 -10.91 -1.16
C THR A 68 4.56 -9.79 -0.92
N SER A 69 3.76 -9.90 0.14
CA SER A 69 2.69 -8.94 0.48
C SER A 69 2.87 -8.33 1.87
N PHE A 70 4.06 -8.43 2.45
CA PHE A 70 4.34 -8.02 3.83
C PHE A 70 5.72 -7.38 3.95
N HIS A 71 5.89 -6.55 4.99
CA HIS A 71 7.15 -5.91 5.35
C HIS A 71 7.71 -4.94 4.31
N HIS A 72 6.86 -4.33 3.48
CA HIS A 72 7.29 -3.36 2.48
C HIS A 72 7.42 -1.98 3.11
N ALA A 73 8.64 -1.53 3.34
CA ALA A 73 8.89 -0.23 3.97
C ALA A 73 8.51 0.92 3.05
N TYR A 74 7.90 1.97 3.61
CA TYR A 74 7.71 3.24 2.94
C TYR A 74 9.05 3.77 2.38
N GLY A 75 9.09 4.03 1.07
CA GLY A 75 10.28 4.45 0.35
C GLY A 75 10.28 5.91 -0.12
N GLY A 76 9.38 6.74 0.41
CA GLY A 76 9.27 8.15 0.03
C GLY A 76 10.10 9.11 0.89
N PRO A 77 9.88 10.43 0.75
CA PRO A 77 10.54 11.45 1.55
C PRO A 77 10.27 11.33 3.05
N PRO A 78 11.16 11.82 3.93
CA PRO A 78 10.96 11.78 5.37
C PRO A 78 9.59 12.29 5.82
N LEU A 79 8.91 11.48 6.63
CA LEU A 79 7.60 11.79 7.18
C LEU A 79 7.71 12.80 8.33
N ARG A 80 6.74 13.70 8.44
CA ARG A 80 6.71 14.75 9.47
C ARG A 80 5.83 14.35 10.66
N SER A 81 6.10 14.97 11.81
CA SER A 81 5.24 14.93 13.00
C SER A 81 3.76 15.16 12.63
N ARG A 82 2.85 14.34 13.17
CA ARG A 82 1.39 14.41 12.94
C ARG A 82 0.96 14.32 11.48
N GLN A 83 1.84 13.88 10.58
CA GLN A 83 1.51 13.72 9.17
C GLN A 83 0.66 12.47 8.99
N ARG A 84 -0.57 12.66 8.52
CA ARG A 84 -1.38 11.56 7.99
C ARG A 84 -0.95 11.24 6.56
N CYS A 85 -0.83 9.96 6.27
CA CYS A 85 -0.55 9.45 4.94
C CYS A 85 -1.64 8.46 4.57
N TRP A 86 -2.21 8.66 3.39
CA TRP A 86 -3.16 7.75 2.78
C TRP A 86 -2.41 6.88 1.78
N TRP A 87 -2.79 5.62 1.67
CA TRP A 87 -2.13 4.70 0.78
C TRP A 87 -3.10 3.66 0.22
N GLN A 88 -2.73 3.13 -0.94
CA GLN A 88 -3.41 2.02 -1.58
C GLN A 88 -2.39 1.19 -2.34
N VAL A 89 -2.78 -0.04 -2.64
CA VAL A 89 -1.96 -1.00 -3.38
C VAL A 89 -2.76 -1.62 -4.51
N ARG A 90 -2.10 -1.93 -5.62
CA ARG A 90 -2.63 -2.80 -6.68
C ARG A 90 -1.65 -3.92 -6.95
N LEU A 91 -2.18 -5.04 -7.43
CA LEU A 91 -1.45 -6.29 -7.62
C LEU A 91 -1.48 -6.69 -9.09
N TRP A 92 -0.52 -7.49 -9.51
CA TRP A 92 -0.54 -8.18 -10.80
C TRP A 92 -0.63 -9.68 -10.59
N ASP A 93 -1.38 -10.35 -11.46
CA ASP A 93 -1.49 -11.81 -11.47
C ASP A 93 -0.48 -12.49 -12.40
N GLU A 94 -0.56 -13.81 -12.51
CA GLU A 94 0.30 -14.60 -13.39
C GLU A 94 0.08 -14.36 -14.89
N ALA A 95 -1.05 -13.78 -15.29
CA ALA A 95 -1.31 -13.34 -16.67
C ALA A 95 -0.75 -11.94 -16.94
N GLY A 96 -0.22 -11.25 -15.91
CA GLY A 96 0.26 -9.88 -16.01
C GLY A 96 -0.88 -8.85 -15.97
N GLU A 97 -2.08 -9.25 -15.55
CA GLU A 97 -3.23 -8.37 -15.42
C GLU A 97 -3.22 -7.64 -14.07
N ALA A 98 -3.41 -6.32 -14.11
CA ALA A 98 -3.45 -5.49 -12.90
C ALA A 98 -4.82 -5.54 -12.24
N SER A 99 -4.86 -5.72 -10.91
CA SER A 99 -6.06 -5.54 -10.12
C SER A 99 -6.52 -4.08 -10.11
N PRO A 100 -7.79 -3.83 -9.77
CA PRO A 100 -8.18 -2.54 -9.21
C PRO A 100 -7.29 -2.18 -8.01
N TRP A 101 -7.18 -0.89 -7.73
CA TRP A 101 -6.59 -0.43 -6.48
C TRP A 101 -7.42 -0.94 -5.29
N SER A 102 -6.75 -1.17 -4.16
CA SER A 102 -7.42 -1.44 -2.89
C SER A 102 -8.30 -0.28 -2.47
N ALA A 103 -9.19 -0.52 -1.50
CA ALA A 103 -9.72 0.60 -0.72
C ALA A 103 -8.56 1.40 -0.10
N PRO A 104 -8.66 2.74 -0.01
CA PRO A 104 -7.68 3.55 0.69
C PRO A 104 -7.57 3.15 2.17
N ALA A 105 -6.34 3.03 2.65
CA ALA A 105 -6.02 2.91 4.07
C ALA A 105 -5.14 4.11 4.49
N TRP A 106 -4.87 4.27 5.78
CA TRP A 106 -4.02 5.36 6.24
C TRP A 106 -3.09 4.95 7.39
N TRP A 107 -2.15 5.83 7.70
CA TRP A 107 -1.51 5.88 9.01
C TRP A 107 -1.23 7.34 9.35
N GLU A 108 -0.97 7.62 10.62
CA GLU A 108 -0.58 8.96 11.06
C GLU A 108 0.64 8.89 11.97
N MET A 109 1.62 9.74 11.66
CA MET A 109 2.84 9.86 12.44
C MET A 109 2.56 10.43 13.83
N GLY A 110 3.34 9.99 14.81
CA GLY A 110 3.37 10.57 16.15
C GLY A 110 4.08 11.92 16.19
N LEU A 111 4.64 12.25 17.35
CA LEU A 111 5.23 13.56 17.61
C LEU A 111 6.65 13.69 17.04
#